data_AF-A0A9W6K5N2-F1
#
_entry.id   AF-A0A9W6K5N2-F1
#
_cell.length_a   1.000
_cell.length_b   1.000
_cell.length_c   1.000
_cell.angle_alpha   90.00
_cell.angle_beta   90.00
_cell.angle_gamma   90.00
#
_symmetry.space_group_name_H-M   'P 1'
#
loop_
_entity.id
_entity.type
_entity.pdbx_description
1 polymer ?
#
loop_
_entity_poly.entity_id
_entity_poly.type
_entity_poly.pdbx_seq_one_letter_code
_entity_poly.pdbx_strand_id
1 'polypeptide(L)'
;MTSKYSIRRSKPLPPSQARAEARARIVLAISQSHLSLTKQLKMPSMAVARMERHTDIYIATLRRHIEAMGGQSQVVVRFPEGAIKLHNFIDLDNESLPIEEPSMPVLEPLMGSEKAPVAMLQP
;
A
#
# COMPACT_ATOMS: atom_id res chain seq x y z
N MET A 1 -6.04 -57.69 11.57
CA MET A 1 -4.61 -57.31 11.53
C MET A 1 -4.47 -55.91 10.95
N THR A 2 -3.43 -55.19 11.37
CA THR A 2 -3.26 -53.73 11.36
C THR A 2 -2.80 -53.12 10.03
N SER A 3 -3.37 -52.00 9.60
CA SER A 3 -2.69 -51.01 8.74
C SER A 3 -2.55 -49.74 9.60
N LYS A 4 -1.44 -49.38 10.26
CA LYS A 4 -0.01 -49.30 9.90
C LYS A 4 0.28 -48.29 8.77
N TYR A 5 0.41 -47.04 9.24
CA TYR A 5 1.22 -45.94 8.68
C TYR A 5 0.60 -45.06 7.60
N SER A 6 -0.03 -43.96 8.03
CA SER A 6 -0.13 -42.74 7.23
C SER A 6 0.06 -41.49 8.09
N ILE A 7 1.08 -41.49 8.96
CA ILE A 7 1.60 -40.23 9.49
C ILE A 7 2.40 -39.60 8.35
N ARG A 8 1.72 -38.84 7.47
CA ARG A 8 2.40 -37.90 6.58
C ARG A 8 3.15 -36.93 7.47
N ARG A 9 4.45 -37.15 7.64
CA ARG A 9 5.34 -36.13 8.18
C ARG A 9 5.24 -34.95 7.22
N SER A 10 4.56 -33.88 7.65
CA SER A 10 4.69 -32.58 7.01
C SER A 10 6.16 -32.24 7.11
N LYS A 11 6.88 -32.36 5.98
CA LYS A 11 8.27 -31.93 5.95
C LYS A 11 8.23 -30.44 6.25
N PRO A 12 8.90 -29.94 7.31
CA PRO A 12 8.95 -28.52 7.56
C PRO A 12 9.48 -27.85 6.28
N LEU A 13 8.83 -26.76 5.87
CA LEU A 13 9.21 -26.05 4.67
C LEU A 13 10.69 -25.65 4.77
N PRO A 14 11.48 -25.78 3.68
CA PRO A 14 12.83 -25.26 3.63
C PRO A 14 12.88 -23.83 4.17
N PRO A 15 13.96 -23.43 4.88
CA PRO A 15 14.03 -22.11 5.52
C PRO A 15 13.84 -20.94 4.55
N SER A 16 14.13 -21.14 3.25
CA SER A 16 13.82 -20.18 2.19
C SER A 16 12.33 -20.05 1.89
N GLN A 17 11.58 -21.15 1.90
CA GLN A 17 10.14 -21.16 1.61
C GLN A 17 9.34 -20.63 2.80
N ALA A 18 9.72 -20.97 4.04
CA ALA A 18 9.08 -20.45 5.25
C ALA A 18 9.13 -18.91 5.34
N ARG A 19 10.25 -18.30 4.93
CA ARG A 19 10.38 -16.83 4.87
C ARG A 19 9.50 -16.21 3.79
N ALA A 20 9.37 -16.86 2.64
CA ALA A 20 8.52 -16.40 1.55
C ALA A 20 7.04 -16.42 1.93
N GLU A 21 6.57 -17.52 2.54
CA GLU A 21 5.19 -17.63 3.03
C GLU A 21 4.89 -16.60 4.11
N ALA A 22 5.78 -16.42 5.07
CA ALA A 22 5.57 -15.45 6.13
C ALA A 22 5.58 -14.00 5.60
N ARG A 23 6.34 -13.69 4.54
CA ARG A 23 6.20 -12.41 3.81
C ARG A 23 4.85 -12.28 3.12
N ALA A 24 4.40 -13.32 2.39
CA ALA A 24 3.09 -13.30 1.73
C ALA A 24 1.94 -13.10 2.72
N ARG A 25 2.02 -13.70 3.92
CA ARG A 25 1.06 -13.48 5.01
C ARG A 25 1.03 -12.03 5.48
N ILE A 26 2.18 -11.36 5.58
CA ILE A 26 2.24 -9.93 5.93
C ILE A 26 1.56 -9.08 4.86
N VAL A 27 1.89 -9.30 3.59
CA VAL A 27 1.28 -8.55 2.47
C VAL A 27 -0.24 -8.69 2.48
N LEU A 28 -0.75 -9.92 2.61
CA LEU A 28 -2.18 -10.16 2.69
C LEU A 28 -2.82 -9.44 3.89
N ALA A 29 -2.18 -9.46 5.05
CA ALA A 29 -2.68 -8.79 6.24
C ALA A 29 -2.74 -7.26 6.06
N ILE A 30 -1.76 -6.67 5.37
CA ILE A 30 -1.77 -5.23 5.05
C ILE A 30 -2.93 -4.90 4.12
N SER A 31 -3.11 -5.65 3.02
CA SER A 31 -4.24 -5.41 2.10
C SER A 31 -5.60 -5.52 2.81
N GLN A 32 -5.74 -6.50 3.71
CA GLN A 32 -6.95 -6.65 4.53
C GLN A 32 -7.14 -5.47 5.50
N SER A 33 -6.06 -4.98 6.12
CA SER A 33 -6.09 -3.81 6.99
C SER A 33 -6.54 -2.56 6.24
N HIS A 34 -5.97 -2.29 5.06
CA HIS A 34 -6.36 -1.18 4.20
C HIS A 34 -7.86 -1.19 3.87
N LEU A 35 -8.38 -2.34 3.44
CA LEU A 35 -9.81 -2.52 3.15
C LEU A 35 -10.68 -2.35 4.39
N SER A 36 -10.24 -2.83 5.55
CA SER A 36 -10.94 -2.66 6.83
C SER A 36 -11.02 -1.19 7.22
N LEU A 37 -9.90 -0.46 7.15
CA LEU A 37 -9.84 0.98 7.48
C LEU A 37 -10.76 1.80 6.57
N THR A 38 -10.76 1.52 5.28
CA THR A 38 -11.66 2.16 4.31
C THR A 38 -13.13 1.99 4.72
N LYS A 39 -13.53 0.76 5.07
CA LYS A 39 -14.91 0.45 5.50
C LYS A 39 -15.27 1.07 6.84
N GLN A 40 -14.38 1.00 7.82
CA GLN A 40 -14.62 1.48 9.19
C GLN A 40 -14.68 3.00 9.26
N LEU A 41 -13.75 3.69 8.59
CA LEU A 41 -13.67 5.14 8.57
C LEU A 41 -14.62 5.77 7.54
N LYS A 42 -15.23 4.95 6.67
CA LYS A 42 -16.08 5.38 5.53
C LYS A 42 -15.41 6.45 4.67
N MET A 43 -14.09 6.36 4.55
CA MET A 43 -13.27 7.26 3.75
C MET A 43 -12.97 6.63 2.39
N PRO A 44 -12.74 7.43 1.34
CA PRO A 44 -12.27 6.88 0.07
C PRO A 44 -10.90 6.22 0.25
N SER A 45 -10.65 5.12 -0.46
CA SER A 45 -9.38 4.36 -0.40
C SER A 45 -8.16 5.26 -0.66
N MET A 46 -8.29 6.26 -1.54
CA MET A 46 -7.24 7.26 -1.76
C MET A 46 -6.87 8.08 -0.51
N ALA A 47 -7.84 8.43 0.34
CA ALA A 47 -7.57 9.14 1.58
C ALA A 47 -6.86 8.25 2.59
N VAL A 48 -7.25 6.98 2.69
CA VAL A 48 -6.58 5.97 3.52
C VAL A 48 -5.14 5.75 3.05
N ALA A 49 -4.92 5.58 1.73
CA ALA A 49 -3.59 5.43 1.15
C ALA A 49 -2.69 6.66 1.43
N ARG A 50 -3.25 7.87 1.39
CA ARG A 50 -2.53 9.10 1.77
C ARG A 50 -2.13 9.08 3.25
N MET A 51 -3.02 8.64 4.14
CA MET A 51 -2.73 8.51 5.57
C MET A 51 -1.65 7.46 5.86
N GLU A 52 -1.73 6.30 5.21
CA GLU A 52 -0.72 5.23 5.31
C GLU A 52 0.64 5.72 4.84
N ARG A 53 0.70 6.41 3.69
CA ARG A 53 1.94 7.02 3.18
C ARG A 53 2.52 8.06 4.14
N HIS A 54 1.69 8.94 4.69
CA HIS A 54 2.16 9.92 5.68
C HIS A 54 2.73 9.26 6.93
N THR A 55 2.12 8.15 7.37
CA THR A 55 2.61 7.36 8.51
C THR A 55 3.96 6.72 8.20
N ASP A 56 4.15 6.14 7.00
CA ASP A 56 5.45 5.60 6.60
C ASP A 56 6.54 6.69 6.56
N ILE A 57 6.23 7.85 5.98
CA ILE A 57 7.16 9.00 5.94
C ILE A 57 7.60 9.40 7.36
N TYR A 58 6.65 9.45 8.30
CA TYR A 58 6.96 9.77 9.69
C TYR A 58 7.92 8.73 10.31
N ILE A 59 7.64 7.45 10.11
CA ILE A 59 8.49 6.36 10.61
C ILE A 59 9.90 6.43 9.98
N ALA A 60 10.00 6.67 8.68
CA ALA A 60 11.27 6.82 7.98
C ALA A 60 12.08 8.00 8.53
N THR A 61 11.41 9.12 8.84
CA THR A 61 12.05 10.30 9.43
C THR A 61 12.55 10.00 10.85
N LEU A 62 11.73 9.35 11.67
CA LEU A 62 12.11 8.94 13.03
C LEU A 62 13.32 8.01 13.03
N ARG A 63 13.37 7.05 12.09
CA ARG A 63 14.53 6.17 11.93
C ARG A 63 15.81 6.96 11.69
N ARG A 64 15.80 7.88 10.72
CA ARG A 64 16.97 8.72 10.41
C ARG A 64 17.43 9.52 11.62
N HIS A 65 16.49 10.04 12.41
CA HIS A 65 16.80 10.79 13.61
C HIS A 65 17.47 9.90 14.69
N ILE A 66 16.95 8.69 14.91
CA ILE A 66 17.54 7.71 15.84
C ILE A 66 18.95 7.32 15.39
N GLU A 67 19.14 7.07 14.10
CA GLU A 67 20.44 6.70 13.53
C GLU A 67 21.45 7.85 13.63
N ALA A 68 21.02 9.10 13.44
CA ALA A 68 21.87 10.27 13.64
C ALA A 68 22.33 10.44 15.10
N MET A 69 21.55 9.93 16.06
CA MET A 69 21.95 9.86 17.48
C MET A 69 22.85 8.65 17.80
N GLY A 70 23.23 7.83 16.81
CA GLY A 70 24.02 6.61 17.01
C GLY A 70 23.19 5.39 17.44
N GLY A 71 21.86 5.48 17.42
CA GLY A 71 20.95 4.38 17.69
C GLY A 71 20.69 3.50 16.47
N GLN A 72 19.96 2.40 16.67
CA GLN A 72 19.50 1.51 15.60
C GLN A 72 17.99 1.31 15.70
N SER A 73 17.27 1.36 14.58
CA SER A 73 15.83 1.11 14.51
C SER A 73 15.53 -0.14 13.68
N GLN A 74 14.70 -1.04 14.21
CA GLN A 74 14.28 -2.26 13.53
C GLN A 74 12.77 -2.46 13.69
N VAL A 75 12.10 -2.80 12.60
CA VAL A 75 10.71 -3.27 12.61
C VAL A 75 10.74 -4.77 12.48
N VAL A 76 10.13 -5.49 13.42
CA VAL A 76 10.14 -6.96 13.45
C VAL A 76 8.74 -7.49 13.61
N VAL A 77 8.30 -8.29 12.63
CA VAL A 77 7.05 -9.06 12.71
C VAL A 77 7.39 -10.44 13.25
N ARG A 78 6.77 -10.83 14.37
CA ARG A 78 7.00 -12.13 15.02
C ARG A 78 5.81 -13.04 14.78
N PHE A 79 6.07 -14.16 14.13
CA PHE A 79 5.15 -15.28 14.00
C PHE A 79 5.58 -16.43 14.93
N PRO A 80 4.67 -17.36 15.27
CA PRO A 80 5.03 -18.58 16.00
C PRO A 80 6.15 -19.38 15.33
N GLU A 81 6.25 -19.31 13.99
CA GLU A 81 7.23 -20.05 13.20
C GLU A 81 8.57 -19.29 13.02
N GLY A 82 8.62 -17.99 13.37
CA GLY A 82 9.84 -17.20 13.24
C GLY A 82 9.61 -15.68 13.18
N ALA A 83 10.70 -14.92 13.20
CA ALA A 83 10.66 -13.46 13.12
C ALA A 83 11.16 -12.95 11.76
N ILE A 84 10.43 -12.02 11.16
CA ILE A 84 10.83 -11.30 9.95
C ILE A 84 11.19 -9.87 10.32
N LYS A 85 12.38 -9.44 9.90
CA LYS A 85 12.77 -8.04 9.94
C LYS A 85 12.24 -7.34 8.69
N LEU A 86 11.57 -6.21 8.89
CA LEU A 86 11.10 -5.32 7.84
C LEU A 86 12.03 -4.11 7.74
N HIS A 87 12.46 -3.80 6.51
CA HIS A 87 13.32 -2.65 6.24
C HIS A 87 12.48 -1.38 6.02
N ASN A 88 11.45 -1.46 5.17
CA ASN A 88 10.46 -0.40 4.94
C ASN A 88 9.03 -0.98 4.99
N PHE A 89 8.04 -0.15 5.35
CA PHE A 89 6.64 -0.56 5.25
C PHE A 89 6.15 -0.48 3.79
N ILE A 90 6.57 0.55 3.03
CA ILE A 90 6.22 0.74 1.60
C ILE A 90 6.68 -0.41 0.68
N ASP A 91 7.80 -1.06 0.97
CA ASP A 91 8.30 -2.17 0.13
C ASP A 91 7.33 -3.37 0.09
N LEU A 92 6.34 -3.41 0.98
CA LEU A 92 5.32 -4.46 1.04
C LEU A 92 4.03 -4.10 0.26
N ASP A 93 3.85 -2.82 -0.09
CA ASP A 93 2.63 -2.27 -0.70
C ASP A 93 2.79 -2.04 -2.22
N ASN A 94 4.03 -2.04 -2.72
CA ASN A 94 4.38 -1.61 -4.08
C ASN A 94 3.93 -2.58 -5.21
N GLU A 95 3.18 -3.63 -4.87
CA GLU A 95 2.48 -4.54 -5.81
C GLU A 95 0.96 -4.24 -5.87
N SER A 96 0.50 -3.10 -5.37
CA SER A 96 -0.90 -2.67 -5.50
C SER A 96 -1.03 -1.27 -6.08
N LEU A 97 -1.28 -1.28 -7.40
CA LEU A 97 -1.83 -0.25 -8.27
C LEU A 97 -0.85 0.76 -8.89
N PRO A 98 -0.81 0.86 -10.24
CA PRO A 98 -0.36 2.08 -10.90
C PRO A 98 -1.19 3.24 -10.36
N ILE A 99 -0.53 4.29 -9.90
CA ILE A 99 -1.16 5.60 -9.74
C ILE A 99 -1.42 6.08 -11.17
N GLU A 100 -2.53 5.67 -11.79
CA GLU A 100 -3.10 6.46 -12.86
C GLU A 100 -3.57 7.75 -12.19
N GLU A 101 -2.78 8.81 -12.34
CA GLU A 101 -3.30 10.16 -12.15
C GLU A 101 -4.58 10.23 -12.99
N PRO A 102 -5.77 10.47 -12.40
CA PRO A 102 -6.91 10.81 -13.22
C PRO A 102 -6.47 12.04 -14.00
N SER A 103 -6.44 11.91 -15.33
CA SER A 103 -6.31 13.01 -16.24
C SER A 103 -7.34 14.04 -15.83
N MET A 104 -6.89 15.04 -15.08
CA MET A 104 -7.66 16.24 -14.80
C MET A 104 -8.13 16.70 -16.18
N PRO A 105 -9.45 16.88 -16.41
CA PRO A 105 -9.89 17.45 -17.67
C PRO A 105 -9.16 18.77 -17.78
N VAL A 106 -8.31 18.89 -18.80
CA VAL A 106 -7.67 20.15 -19.15
C VAL A 106 -8.82 21.12 -19.35
N LEU A 107 -8.99 22.06 -18.40
CA LEU A 107 -9.88 23.19 -18.59
C LEU A 107 -9.36 23.90 -19.83
N GLU A 108 -10.05 23.69 -20.96
CA GLU A 108 -9.82 24.47 -22.16
C GLU A 108 -9.82 25.95 -21.75
N PRO A 109 -8.82 26.74 -22.16
CA PRO A 109 -8.85 28.16 -21.86
C PRO A 109 -10.11 28.70 -22.51
N LEU A 110 -11.01 29.28 -21.70
CA LEU A 110 -12.10 30.11 -22.20
C LEU A 110 -11.47 31.31 -22.92
N MET A 111 -11.20 31.12 -24.22
CA MET A 111 -10.91 32.21 -25.12
C MET A 111 -12.18 33.04 -25.23
N GLY A 112 -12.22 34.13 -24.47
CA GLY A 112 -13.08 35.25 -24.77
C GLY A 112 -12.67 35.86 -26.10
N SER A 113 -13.60 35.93 -27.04
CA SER A 113 -13.75 37.08 -27.92
C SER A 113 -15.15 37.05 -28.53
N GLU A 114 -16.04 37.80 -27.88
CA GLU A 114 -16.99 38.73 -28.49
C GLU A 114 -16.97 38.80 -30.03
N LYS A 115 -18.11 38.47 -30.65
CA LYS A 115 -18.70 39.30 -31.71
C LYS A 115 -20.17 38.93 -31.89
N ALA A 116 -21.05 39.82 -31.44
CA ALA A 116 -22.43 39.85 -31.86
C ALA A 116 -22.49 40.32 -33.33
N PRO A 117 -23.31 39.70 -34.20
CA PRO A 117 -23.79 40.39 -35.38
C PRO A 117 -25.10 41.11 -35.05
N VAL A 118 -24.99 42.42 -34.88
CA VAL A 118 -26.11 43.36 -35.04
C VAL A 118 -26.31 43.61 -36.54
N ALA A 119 -27.59 43.68 -36.92
CA ALA A 119 -28.16 44.20 -38.17
C ALA A 119 -28.09 43.31 -39.43
N MET A 120 -29.27 42.86 -39.87
CA MET A 120 -29.85 43.40 -41.10
C MET A 120 -31.37 43.25 -41.07
N LEU A 121 -32.00 44.39 -40.83
CA LEU A 121 -33.38 44.67 -41.23
C LEU A 121 -33.36 44.94 -42.74
N GLN A 122 -34.50 44.65 -43.38
CA GLN A 122 -35.02 45.19 -44.65
C GLN A 122 -34.99 44.27 -45.89
N PRO A 123 -35.87 44.52 -46.87
CA PRO A 123 -36.98 45.49 -46.90
C PRO A 123 -38.38 44.89 -46.69
#